data_AF-A0A4Y2MRD3-F1
#
_entry.id   AF-A0A4Y2MRD3-F1
#
_cell.length_a   1.000
_cell.length_b   1.000
_cell.length_c   1.000
_cell.angle_alpha   90.00
_cell.angle_beta   90.00
_cell.angle_gamma   90.00
#
_symmetry.space_group_name_H-M   'P 1'
#
loop_
_entity.id
_entity.type
_entity.pdbx_description
1 polymer ?
#
loop_
_entity_poly.entity_id
_entity_poly.type
_entity_poly.pdbx_seq_one_letter_code
_entity_poly.pdbx_strand_id
1 'polypeptide(L)'
;MLSRGCSARRLLDSRWWGGPTWLKDAPENWPKGEICCEPLAAHTESKKSELVILNVDNDCFPWYCLKMSNYNRMINVFAYILRFVNNCQKNCTSINDSMLSFEEIDKAEKCLKKLL
;
A
#
# COMPACT_ATOMS: atom_id res chain seq x y z
N MET A 1 -14.25 -16.12 -17.46
CA MET A 1 -13.28 -15.37 -16.63
C MET A 1 -14.04 -14.30 -15.86
N LEU A 2 -14.23 -14.49 -14.54
CA LEU A 2 -14.77 -13.45 -13.66
C LEU A 2 -13.57 -12.68 -13.12
N SER A 3 -13.17 -11.64 -13.84
CA SER A 3 -12.02 -10.82 -13.49
C SER A 3 -12.48 -9.40 -13.15
N ARG A 4 -11.51 -8.52 -12.86
CA ARG A 4 -11.73 -7.12 -12.50
C ARG A 4 -12.64 -6.44 -13.55
N GLY A 5 -13.62 -5.66 -13.09
CA GLY A 5 -14.61 -5.00 -13.95
C GLY A 5 -15.88 -5.82 -14.22
N CYS A 6 -16.03 -6.99 -13.59
CA CYS A 6 -17.29 -7.72 -13.64
C CYS A 6 -18.38 -6.98 -12.85
N SER A 7 -19.52 -6.71 -13.48
CA SER A 7 -20.68 -6.12 -12.81
C SER A 7 -21.18 -7.01 -11.66
N ALA A 8 -21.72 -6.41 -10.60
CA ALA A 8 -22.29 -7.14 -9.47
C ALA A 8 -23.31 -8.23 -9.90
N ARG A 9 -24.13 -7.93 -10.93
CA ARG A 9 -25.10 -8.88 -11.48
C ARG A 9 -24.45 -10.14 -12.07
N ARG A 10 -23.42 -9.97 -12.90
CA ARG A 10 -22.67 -11.10 -13.48
C ARG A 10 -21.92 -11.92 -12.44
N LEU A 11 -21.47 -11.30 -11.35
CA LEU A 11 -20.87 -12.02 -10.21
C LEU A 11 -21.91 -12.84 -9.45
N LEU A 12 -23.12 -12.31 -9.25
CA LEU A 12 -24.21 -13.05 -8.61
C LEU A 12 -24.65 -14.25 -9.46
N ASP A 13 -24.78 -14.05 -10.78
CA ASP A 13 -25.23 -15.11 -11.70
C ASP A 13 -24.21 -16.26 -11.80
N SER A 14 -22.93 -15.97 -11.60
CA SER A 14 -21.86 -16.94 -11.81
C SER A 14 -21.59 -17.86 -10.60
N ARG A 15 -22.23 -17.61 -9.45
CA ARG A 15 -22.04 -18.38 -8.20
C ARG A 15 -20.56 -18.68 -7.92
N TRP A 16 -19.72 -17.64 -8.01
CA TRP A 16 -18.26 -17.79 -7.91
C TRP A 16 -17.81 -18.42 -6.58
N TRP A 17 -18.61 -18.29 -5.53
CA TRP A 17 -18.41 -18.90 -4.22
C TRP A 17 -18.72 -20.40 -4.16
N GLY A 18 -19.45 -20.96 -5.14
CA GLY A 18 -19.85 -22.36 -5.17
C GLY A 18 -18.74 -23.33 -5.55
N GLY A 19 -17.62 -22.80 -6.05
CA GLY A 19 -16.50 -23.58 -6.57
C GLY A 19 -16.85 -24.35 -7.84
N PRO A 20 -15.84 -24.90 -8.53
CA PRO A 20 -16.07 -25.81 -9.64
C PRO A 20 -16.66 -27.14 -9.14
N THR A 21 -17.38 -27.84 -10.01
CA THR A 21 -18.10 -29.08 -9.66
C THR A 21 -17.17 -30.16 -9.12
N TRP A 22 -15.97 -30.30 -9.69
CA TRP A 22 -14.98 -31.28 -9.27
C TRP A 22 -14.44 -31.09 -7.85
N LEU A 23 -14.59 -29.90 -7.26
CA LEU A 23 -14.14 -29.65 -5.88
C LEU A 23 -14.95 -30.46 -4.86
N LYS A 24 -16.18 -30.86 -5.23
CA LYS A 24 -17.06 -31.67 -4.39
C LYS A 24 -16.86 -33.17 -4.58
N ASP A 25 -16.11 -33.57 -5.60
CA ASP A 25 -15.84 -34.96 -5.91
C ASP A 25 -14.64 -35.48 -5.12
N ALA A 26 -14.48 -36.81 -5.10
CA ALA A 26 -13.36 -37.46 -4.43
C ALA A 26 -12.00 -36.96 -5.01
N PRO A 27 -10.95 -36.84 -4.19
CA PRO A 27 -9.64 -36.30 -4.60
C PRO A 27 -9.04 -36.97 -5.83
N GLU A 28 -9.37 -38.23 -6.08
CA GLU A 28 -8.91 -39.01 -7.23
C GLU A 28 -9.45 -38.48 -8.56
N ASN A 29 -10.61 -37.82 -8.53
CA ASN A 29 -11.30 -37.22 -9.68
C ASN A 29 -10.95 -35.75 -9.89
N TRP A 30 -10.11 -35.16 -9.03
CA TRP A 30 -9.65 -33.80 -9.23
C TRP A 30 -8.78 -33.73 -10.48
N PRO A 31 -8.79 -32.59 -11.21
CA PRO A 31 -7.92 -32.43 -12.37
C PRO A 31 -6.45 -32.56 -11.94
N LYS A 32 -5.80 -33.64 -12.37
CA LYS A 32 -4.38 -33.95 -12.08
C LYS A 32 -3.40 -33.25 -13.01
N GLY A 33 -3.88 -32.34 -13.86
CA GLY A 33 -3.02 -31.54 -14.72
C GLY A 33 -2.22 -30.56 -13.88
N GLU A 34 -0.95 -30.34 -14.23
CA GLU A 34 -0.24 -29.15 -13.80
C GLU A 34 -1.15 -27.96 -14.06
N ILE A 35 -1.47 -27.23 -12.98
CA ILE A 35 -2.11 -25.93 -13.11
C ILE A 35 -1.11 -25.12 -13.92
N CYS A 36 -1.37 -25.00 -15.22
CA CYS A 36 -0.63 -24.11 -16.09
C CYS A 36 -1.06 -22.71 -15.65
N CYS A 37 -0.49 -22.27 -14.53
CA CYS A 37 -0.28 -20.87 -14.26
C CYS A 37 0.68 -20.42 -15.37
N GLU A 38 0.17 -20.22 -16.59
CA GLU A 38 0.85 -19.28 -17.47
C GLU A 38 1.13 -18.07 -16.59
N PRO A 39 2.40 -17.65 -16.46
CA PRO A 39 2.71 -16.48 -15.69
C PRO A 39 1.85 -15.39 -16.32
N LEU A 40 0.83 -14.94 -15.59
CA LEU A 40 0.00 -13.83 -16.00
C LEU A 40 0.93 -12.64 -16.10
N ALA A 41 1.56 -12.48 -17.27
CA ALA A 41 2.39 -11.35 -17.67
C ALA A 41 1.55 -10.06 -17.83
N ALA A 42 0.44 -9.98 -17.09
CA ALA A 42 -0.50 -8.88 -16.99
C ALA A 42 -0.95 -8.67 -15.52
N HIS A 43 -0.19 -9.16 -14.54
CA HIS A 43 -0.32 -8.79 -13.13
C HIS A 43 0.90 -8.05 -12.60
N THR A 44 1.68 -7.43 -13.48
CA THR A 44 2.29 -6.16 -13.06
C THR A 44 1.10 -5.24 -12.84
N GLU A 45 0.77 -4.93 -11.58
CA GLU A 45 0.00 -3.72 -11.31
C GLU A 45 0.77 -2.60 -12.01
N SER A 46 0.31 -2.21 -13.21
CA SER A 46 0.61 -0.90 -13.71
C SER A 46 -0.09 0.02 -12.71
N LYS A 47 0.65 0.37 -11.65
CA LYS A 47 0.42 1.59 -10.91
C LYS A 47 0.60 2.65 -11.98
N LYS A 48 -0.48 2.98 -12.71
CA LYS A 48 -0.61 4.31 -13.26
C LYS A 48 -0.43 5.19 -12.04
N SER A 49 0.77 5.75 -11.89
CA SER A 49 1.02 6.85 -10.99
C SER A 49 0.26 8.04 -11.59
N GLU A 50 -1.06 8.01 -11.49
CA GLU A 50 -1.82 9.23 -11.58
C GLU A 50 -1.37 10.02 -10.36
N LEU A 51 -0.58 11.05 -10.63
CA LEU A 51 -0.37 12.13 -9.70
C LEU A 51 -1.75 12.74 -9.47
N VAL A 52 -2.47 12.20 -8.49
CA VAL A 52 -3.66 12.85 -7.95
C VAL A 52 -3.15 14.11 -7.30
N ILE A 53 -3.22 15.23 -8.04
CA ILE A 53 -3.04 16.55 -7.46
C ILE A 53 -4.24 16.73 -6.54
N LEU A 54 -4.03 16.42 -5.27
CA LEU A 54 -4.97 16.84 -4.23
C LEU A 54 -4.87 18.37 -4.23
N ASN A 55 -5.93 19.04 -4.69
CA ASN A 55 -6.13 20.46 -4.42
C ASN A 55 -6.33 20.58 -2.91
N VAL A 56 -5.22 20.60 -2.17
CA VAL A 56 -5.21 21.00 -0.77
C VAL A 56 -5.40 22.51 -0.82
N ASP A 57 -6.55 22.99 -0.35
CA ASP A 57 -6.74 24.42 -0.12
C ASP A 57 -5.57 24.90 0.75
N ASN A 58 -4.67 25.67 0.13
CA ASN A 58 -3.42 26.13 0.73
C ASN A 58 -3.65 27.10 1.91
N ASP A 59 -4.91 27.51 2.10
CA ASP A 59 -5.35 28.41 3.16
C ASP A 59 -5.68 27.67 4.47
N CYS A 60 -5.72 26.34 4.46
CA CYS A 60 -5.93 25.56 5.68
C CYS A 60 -4.57 25.13 6.26
N PHE A 61 -4.23 25.68 7.43
CA PHE A 61 -3.05 25.26 8.21
C PHE A 61 -3.01 23.72 8.27
N PRO A 62 -1.91 23.06 7.86
CA PRO A 62 -1.89 21.62 7.78
C PRO A 62 -2.30 20.97 9.11
N TRP A 63 -3.12 19.91 9.05
CA TRP A 63 -3.70 19.27 10.23
C TRP A 63 -2.66 18.91 11.31
N TYR A 64 -1.43 18.61 10.90
CA TYR A 64 -0.32 18.27 11.80
C TYR A 64 0.21 19.50 12.56
N CYS A 65 0.18 20.69 11.96
CA CYS A 65 0.53 21.95 12.62
C CYS A 65 -0.51 22.35 13.67
N LEU A 66 -1.79 22.12 13.41
CA LEU A 66 -2.88 22.41 14.35
C LEU A 66 -2.90 21.44 15.53
N LYS A 67 -2.51 20.18 15.30
CA LYS A 67 -2.53 19.12 16.32
C LYS A 67 -1.27 19.09 17.19
N MET A 68 -0.15 19.58 16.68
CA MET A 68 1.14 19.57 17.38
C MET A 68 1.54 20.99 17.77
N SER A 69 1.22 21.39 19.01
CA SER A 69 1.66 22.67 19.58
C SER A 69 3.15 22.72 19.94
N ASN A 70 3.90 21.64 19.70
CA ASN A 70 5.33 21.54 20.00
C ASN A 70 6.12 21.16 18.74
N TYR A 71 6.98 22.08 18.30
CA TYR A 71 7.82 21.93 17.12
C TYR A 71 8.76 20.73 17.19
N ASN A 72 9.41 20.48 18.34
CA ASN A 72 10.29 19.33 18.52
C ASN A 72 9.53 18.00 18.43
N ARG A 73 8.30 17.96 18.97
CA ARG A 73 7.43 16.80 18.82
C ARG A 73 7.07 16.56 17.35
N MET A 74 6.78 17.63 16.61
CA MET A 74 6.47 17.55 15.18
C MET A 74 7.66 17.01 14.37
N ILE A 75 8.87 17.48 14.63
CA ILE A 75 10.10 16.96 14.00
C ILE A 75 10.27 15.47 14.27
N ASN A 76 10.11 15.02 15.52
CA ASN A 76 10.27 13.61 15.88
C ASN A 76 9.24 12.72 15.16
N VAL A 77 7.97 13.13 15.13
CA VAL A 77 6.92 12.41 14.39
C VAL A 77 7.28 12.33 12.91
N PHE A 78 7.72 13.45 12.32
CA PHE A 78 8.10 13.50 10.92
C PHE A 78 9.32 12.60 10.60
N ALA A 79 10.30 12.54 11.50
CA ALA A 79 11.45 11.66 11.38
C ALA A 79 11.05 10.17 11.36
N TYR A 80 10.13 9.75 12.24
CA TYR A 80 9.60 8.38 12.24
C TYR A 80 8.83 8.06 10.94
N ILE A 81 8.06 9.00 10.41
CA ILE A 81 7.37 8.83 9.12
C ILE A 81 8.38 8.64 7.99
N LEU A 82 9.43 9.47 7.93
CA LEU A 82 10.48 9.34 6.92
C LEU A 82 11.22 8.00 7.02
N ARG A 83 11.51 7.55 8.24
CA ARG A 83 12.11 6.24 8.50
C ARG A 83 11.20 5.11 8.01
N PHE A 84 9.91 5.17 8.34
CA PHE A 84 8.92 4.20 7.88
C PHE A 84 8.90 4.12 6.35
N VAL A 85 8.79 5.26 5.66
CA VAL A 85 8.81 5.31 4.19
C VAL A 85 10.08 4.69 3.62
N ASN A 86 11.25 5.03 4.18
CA ASN A 86 12.53 4.44 3.75
C ASN A 86 12.59 2.93 4.01
N ASN A 87 12.06 2.44 5.13
CA ASN A 87 11.99 1.01 5.44
C ASN A 87 11.01 0.26 4.53
N CYS A 88 9.96 0.92 4.01
CA CYS A 88 9.07 0.32 3.01
C CYS A 88 9.65 0.32 1.59
N GLN A 89 10.46 1.32 1.25
CA GLN A 89 11.03 1.48 -0.10
C GLN A 89 12.24 0.58 -0.34
N LYS A 90 13.11 0.46 0.66
CA LYS A 90 14.18 -0.52 0.64
C LYS A 90 13.52 -1.83 1.06
N ASN A 91 13.68 -2.91 0.30
CA ASN A 91 13.31 -4.27 0.72
C ASN A 91 14.24 -4.70 1.89
N CYS A 92 14.28 -3.92 2.96
CA CYS A 92 15.21 -4.02 4.06
C CYS A 92 14.81 -5.24 4.89
N THR A 93 15.70 -6.23 4.92
CA THR A 93 15.60 -7.40 5.78
C THR A 93 15.76 -7.05 7.26
N SER A 94 16.26 -5.86 7.59
CA SER A 94 16.36 -5.33 8.95
C SER A 94 15.52 -4.05 9.13
N ILE A 95 14.61 -4.09 10.09
CA ILE A 95 13.83 -2.93 10.52
C ILE A 95 14.68 -2.15 11.51
N ASN A 96 14.96 -0.87 11.21
CA ASN A 96 15.60 0.01 12.18
C ASN A 96 14.58 0.51 13.21
N ASP A 97 14.47 -0.18 14.34
CA ASP A 97 13.57 0.18 15.46
C ASP A 97 14.32 0.87 16.62
N SER A 98 15.53 1.37 16.36
CA SER A 98 16.33 2.06 17.37
C SER A 98 15.82 3.49 17.62
N MET A 99 16.42 4.20 18.59
CA MET A 99 16.14 5.61 18.80
C MET A 99 16.43 6.44 17.54
N LEU A 100 15.76 7.58 17.37
CA LEU A 100 16.04 8.49 16.26
C LEU A 100 17.49 8.99 16.34
N SER A 101 18.23 8.84 15.25
CA SER A 101 19.57 9.41 15.13
C SER A 101 19.49 10.93 14.91
N PHE A 102 20.56 11.63 15.25
CA PHE A 102 20.66 13.08 14.99
C PHE A 102 20.47 13.41 13.50
N GLU A 103 21.00 12.57 12.61
CA GLU A 103 20.88 12.74 11.15
C GLU A 103 19.42 12.67 10.68
N GLU A 104 18.62 11.77 11.26
CA GLU A 104 17.21 11.64 10.94
C GLU A 104 16.40 12.83 11.43
N ILE A 105 16.73 13.35 12.62
CA ILE A 105 16.11 14.54 13.19
C ILE A 105 16.44 15.78 12.34
N ASP A 106 17.71 16.00 11.98
CA ASP A 106 18.15 17.12 11.14
C ASP A 106 17.52 17.04 9.73
N LYS A 107 17.48 15.85 9.14
CA LYS A 107 16.82 15.63 7.85
C LYS A 107 15.32 15.92 7.94
N ALA A 108 14.66 15.43 8.98
CA ALA A 108 13.24 15.66 9.20
C ALA A 108 12.94 17.15 9.35
N GLU A 109 13.75 17.87 10.13
CA GLU A 109 13.60 19.31 10.31
C GLU A 109 13.74 20.07 8.98
N LYS A 110 14.77 19.76 8.19
CA LYS A 110 15.00 20.40 6.87
C LYS A 110 13.86 20.12 5.89
N CYS A 111 13.29 18.91 5.90
CA CYS A 111 12.15 18.56 5.06
C CYS A 111 10.87 19.26 5.52
N LEU A 112 10.62 19.30 6.83
CA LEU A 112 9.46 19.94 7.42
C LEU A 112 9.42 21.44 7.11
N LYS A 113 10.56 22.13 7.19
CA LYS A 113 10.71 23.55 6.82
C LYS A 113 10.41 23.87 5.34
N LYS A 114 10.48 22.88 4.44
CA LYS A 114 10.13 23.05 3.02
C LYS A 114 8.64 22.82 2.74
N LEU A 115 7.94 22.16 3.66
CA LEU A 115 6.52 21.83 3.56
C LEU A 115 5.64 22.85 4.29
N LEU A 116 6.21 23.57 5.26
CA LEU A 116 5.66 24.80 5.83
C LEU A 116 5.96 25.98 4.90
#